data_AF-A0A9Y2NLZ3-F1
#
_entry.id   AF-A0A9Y2NLZ3-F1
#
_cell.length_a   1.000
_cell.length_b   1.000
_cell.length_c   1.000
_cell.angle_alpha   90.00
_cell.angle_beta   90.00
_cell.angle_gamma   90.00
#
_symmetry.space_group_name_H-M   'P 1'
#
loop_
_entity.id
_entity.type
_entity.pdbx_description
1 polymer ?
#
loop_
_entity_poly.entity_id
_entity_poly.type
_entity_poly.pdbx_seq_one_letter_code
_entity_poly.pdbx_strand_id
1 'polypeptide(L)' 'MDRWRKSSYSGGSGNNGDCVEVAFARDSIAARDSKAPTAGALEVPPAAWSAFLSTVTPGDPATAGR' A
#
# COMPACT_ATOMS: atom_id res chain seq x y z
N MET A 1 6.90 3.66 -13.97
CA MET A 1 6.14 3.88 -12.71
C MET A 1 7.14 4.36 -11.68
N ASP A 2 7.36 5.68 -11.59
CA ASP A 2 8.67 6.13 -11.09
C ASP A 2 8.59 6.74 -9.67
N ARG A 3 7.39 6.73 -9.06
CA ARG A 3 7.17 7.29 -7.72
C ARG A 3 6.35 6.35 -6.83
N TRP A 4 7.06 5.52 -6.08
CA TRP A 4 6.48 4.70 -5.01
C TRP A 4 6.19 5.56 -3.78
N ARG A 5 5.01 5.38 -3.19
CA ARG A 5 4.62 5.96 -1.90
C ARG A 5 4.55 4.86 -0.86
N LYS A 6 5.36 4.99 0.19
CA LYS A 6 5.36 4.09 1.36
C LYS A 6 4.22 4.44 2.33
N SER A 7 3.64 3.44 2.97
CA SER A 7 2.65 3.63 4.04
C SER A 7 3.25 4.34 5.27
N SER A 8 2.45 5.16 5.95
CA SER A 8 2.84 5.79 7.23
C SER A 8 2.81 4.83 8.42
N TYR A 9 2.14 3.68 8.29
CA TYR A 9 2.12 2.61 9.29
C TYR A 9 3.42 1.80 9.31
N SER A 10 4.33 2.07 8.37
CA SER A 10 5.64 1.42 8.24
C SER A 10 6.68 1.85 9.27
N GLY A 11 6.34 2.72 10.23
CA GLY A 11 7.27 3.31 11.20
C GLY A 11 6.89 3.15 12.69
N GLY A 12 5.90 2.32 13.02
CA GLY A 12 5.51 2.04 14.41
C GLY A 12 6.63 1.35 15.21
N SER A 13 6.67 1.58 16.53
CA SER A 13 7.72 1.08 17.43
C SER A 13 7.78 -0.45 17.44
N GLY A 14 8.73 -1.02 16.70
CA GLY A 14 9.01 -2.46 16.65
C GLY A 14 9.32 -2.97 15.24
N ASN A 15 10.06 -4.08 15.14
CA ASN A 15 10.55 -4.68 13.89
C ASN A 15 9.44 -5.24 12.94
N ASN A 16 8.16 -4.96 13.20
CA ASN A 16 6.99 -5.65 12.64
C ASN A 16 5.99 -4.71 11.94
N GLY A 17 6.42 -3.59 11.36
CA GLY A 17 5.54 -2.83 10.47
C GLY A 17 5.27 -3.63 9.19
N ASP A 18 4.02 -3.93 8.87
CA ASP A 18 3.64 -4.47 7.55
C ASP A 18 3.76 -3.33 6.52
N CYS A 19 4.88 -3.33 5.80
CA CYS A 19 5.28 -2.19 4.99
C CYS A 19 4.82 -2.38 3.55
N VAL A 20 3.76 -1.68 3.15
CA VAL A 20 3.30 -1.63 1.76
C VAL A 20 3.74 -0.34 1.05
N GLU A 21 4.09 -0.47 -0.23
CA GLU A 21 4.37 0.64 -1.15
C GLU A 21 3.37 0.60 -2.31
N VAL A 22 2.88 1.77 -2.73
CA VAL A 22 1.95 1.91 -3.86
C VAL A 22 2.50 2.90 -4.89
N ALA A 23 2.43 2.55 -6.16
CA ALA A 23 2.73 3.44 -7.28
C ALA A 23 1.49 3.63 -8.17
N PHE A 24 1.28 4.86 -8.62
CA PHE A 24 0.18 5.22 -9.51
C PHE A 24 0.75 5.57 -10.88
N ALA A 25 0.31 4.84 -11.91
CA ALA A 25 0.55 5.13 -13.32
C ALA A 25 -0.74 5.56 -14.01
N ARG A 26 -0.65 5.89 -15.31
CA ARG A 26 -1.82 6.29 -16.11
C ARG A 26 -2.85 5.18 -16.20
N ASP A 27 -2.40 3.96 -16.48
CA ASP A 27 -3.29 2.83 -16.82
C ASP A 27 -3.24 1.69 -15.79
N SER A 28 -2.46 1.86 -14.72
CA SER A 28 -2.31 0.84 -13.68
C SER A 28 -1.88 1.41 -12.33
N ILE A 29 -2.22 0.66 -11.29
CA ILE A 29 -1.84 0.90 -9.91
C ILE A 29 -1.10 -0.34 -9.43
N ALA A 30 0.09 -0.14 -8.88
CA ALA A 30 0.95 -1.21 -8.41
C ALA A 30 1.06 -1.16 -6.89
N ALA A 31 0.91 -2.29 -6.22
CA ALA A 31 1.15 -2.44 -4.78
C ALA A 31 2.20 -3.52 -4.55
N ARG A 32 3.16 -3.28 -3.65
CA ARG A 32 4.20 -4.27 -3.31
C ARG A 32 4.55 -4.26 -1.84
N ASP A 33 5.18 -5.34 -1.41
CA ASP A 33 5.84 -5.45 -0.12
C ASP A 33 7.15 -4.64 -0.14
N SER A 34 7.31 -3.72 0.81
CA SER A 34 8.49 -2.85 0.90
C SER A 34 9.74 -3.60 1.38
N LYS A 35 9.57 -4.72 2.08
CA LYS A 35 10.65 -5.58 2.58
C LYS A 35 11.13 -6.53 1.48
N ALA A 36 10.31 -6.81 0.47
CA ALA A 36 10.64 -7.64 -0.67
C ALA A 36 10.37 -6.96 -2.03
N PRO A 37 10.99 -5.79 -2.33
CA PRO A 37 10.71 -5.04 -3.55
C PRO A 37 11.09 -5.78 -4.84
N THR A 38 11.99 -6.78 -4.75
CA THR A 38 12.41 -7.63 -5.87
C THR A 38 11.49 -8.83 -6.10
N ALA A 39 10.56 -9.12 -5.19
CA ALA A 39 9.58 -10.19 -5.34
C ALA A 39 8.46 -9.85 -6.35
N GLY A 40 8.41 -8.60 -6.82
CA GLY A 40 7.42 -8.11 -7.78
C GLY A 40 6.35 -7.23 -7.14
N ALA A 41 5.40 -6.80 -7.96
CA ALA A 41 4.27 -5.98 -7.55
C ALA A 41 2.96 -6.57 -8.09
N LEU A 42 1.89 -6.41 -7.32
CA LEU A 42 0.54 -6.63 -7.81
C LEU A 42 0.10 -5.40 -8.60
N GLU A 43 -0.13 -5.57 -9.90
CA GLU A 43 -0.61 -4.50 -10.79
C GLU A 43 -2.07 -4.71 -11.15
N VAL A 44 -2.87 -3.66 -10.99
CA VAL A 44 -4.30 -3.68 -11.30
C VAL A 44 -4.71 -2.42 -12.07
N PRO A 45 -5.77 -2.49 -12.91
CA PRO A 45 -6.35 -1.29 -13.52
C PRO A 45 -6.92 -0.34 -12.46
N PRO A 46 -6.97 0.99 -12.71
CA PRO A 46 -7.50 1.97 -11.77
C PRO A 46 -8.93 1.67 -11.29
N ALA A 47 -9.80 1.17 -12.18
CA ALA A 47 -11.17 0.82 -11.83
C ALA A 47 -11.24 -0.32 -10.79
N ALA A 48 -10.38 -1.34 -10.92
CA ALA A 48 -10.33 -2.45 -9.97
C ALA A 48 -9.81 -1.99 -8.60
N TRP A 49 -8.82 -1.10 -8.59
CA TRP A 49 -8.33 -0.49 -7.35
C TRP A 49 -9.41 0.33 -6.63
N SER A 50 -10.15 1.17 -7.36
CA SER A 50 -11.27 1.95 -6.79
C SER A 50 -12.37 1.05 -6.24
N ALA A 51 -12.72 -0.03 -6.96
CA ALA A 51 -13.69 -1.01 -6.49
C ALA A 51 -13.21 -1.70 -5.21
N PHE A 52 -11.93 -2.13 -5.17
CA PHE A 52 -11.33 -2.70 -3.96
C PHE A 52 -11.43 -1.75 -2.76
N LEU A 53 -11.01 -0.49 -2.91
CA LEU A 53 -11.07 0.49 -1.82
C LEU A 53 -12.49 0.75 -1.31
N SER A 54 -13.52 0.64 -2.15
CA SER A 54 -14.91 0.78 -1.72
C SER A 54 -15.39 -0.33 -0.77
N THR A 55 -14.70 -1.47 -0.77
CA THR A 55 -14.99 -2.61 0.13
C THR A 55 -14.19 -2.55 1.44
N VAL A 56 -13.18 -1.69 1.52
CA VAL A 56 -12.31 -1.58 2.69
C VAL A 56 -12.91 -0.59 3.67
N THR A 57 -13.28 -1.07 4.87
CA THR A 57 -13.63 -0.20 5.98
C THR A 57 -12.36 0.52 6.48
N PRO A 58 -12.40 1.84 6.73
CA PRO A 58 -11.29 2.51 7.41
C PRO A 58 -10.98 1.80 8.73
N GLY A 59 -9.72 1.43 8.93
CA GLY A 59 -9.26 0.93 10.23
C GLY A 59 -9.46 2.00 11.31
N ASP A 60 -9.72 1.58 12.54
CA ASP A 60 -9.89 2.50 13.67
C ASP A 60 -8.67 3.43 13.80
N PRO A 61 -8.84 4.77 13.72
CA PRO A 61 -7.73 5.72 13.87
C PRO A 61 -7.00 5.56 15.21
N ALA A 62 -7.60 4.95 16.23
CA ALA A 62 -6.95 4.69 17.53
C ALA A 62 -5.80 3.67 17.47
N THR A 63 -5.71 2.85 16.41
CA THR A 63 -4.62 1.87 16.24
C THR A 63 -3.43 2.47 15.46
N ALA A 64 -3.58 3.65 14.87
CA ALA A 64 -2.58 4.28 14.00
C ALA A 64 -1.47 5.05 14.72
N GLY A 65 -1.52 5.16 16.04
CA GLY A 65 -0.69 6.09 16.82
C GLY A 65 -0.10 5.56 18.12
N ARG A 66 0.12 4.26 18.28
CA ARG A 66 0.93 3.71 19.39
C ARG A 66 2.23 3.07 18.88
#